data_AF-A0A2D5EV44-F1
#
_entry.id   AF-A0A2D5EV44-F1
#
_cell.length_a   1.000
_cell.length_b   1.000
_cell.length_c   1.000
_cell.angle_alpha   90.00
_cell.angle_beta   90.00
_cell.angle_gamma   90.00
#
_symmetry.space_group_name_H-M   'P 1'
#
loop_
_entity.id
_entity.type
_entity.pdbx_description
1 polymer ?
#
loop_
_entity_poly.entity_id
_entity_poly.type
_entity_poly.pdbx_seq_one_letter_code
_entity_poly.pdbx_strand_id
1 'polypeptide(L)'
;MAVGLRGSGRDGASSATAPRGCAASWNRTLEAGRSKPGARNLGAGHLEPAARRGHPPLVRPRLLLAFPLTLFAACTDAGAPEPTRGTSEPAPAASAVEPPAPPSSAPSPTPRLPAGIDAEVLRVTDGDTIRVRLRPADARALGTEDGRVERVRYIGMNTPETRHSPRGPEPFGEAATEANRRLVKDQTVRLVPGVDERDRYGRLLADVYLPDGTFVNAKLVEDGFARVMTVPPNVRHADRLRALEREAREAGRGLWGAR
;
A
#
# COMPACT_ATOMS: atom_id res chain seq x y z
N MET A 1 30.11 74.55 40.68
CA MET A 1 28.81 75.22 40.47
C MET A 1 27.93 74.22 39.72
N ALA A 2 27.03 73.53 40.43
CA ALA A 2 25.61 73.84 40.60
C ALA A 2 24.75 73.29 39.43
N VAL A 3 24.00 72.18 39.66
CA VAL A 3 22.53 72.12 39.90
C VAL A 3 21.76 71.93 38.58
N GLY A 4 21.14 70.78 38.32
CA GLY A 4 19.70 70.50 38.58
C GLY A 4 19.00 70.20 37.23
N LEU A 5 17.87 69.50 37.06
CA LEU A 5 16.82 68.92 37.90
C LEU A 5 15.99 67.91 37.06
N ARG A 6 15.61 66.78 37.69
CA ARG A 6 14.31 66.06 37.78
C ARG A 6 13.22 66.15 36.68
N GLY A 7 12.62 64.96 36.45
CA GLY A 7 11.19 64.69 36.15
C GLY A 7 11.06 63.29 35.50
N SER A 8 10.63 62.18 36.14
CA SER A 8 9.40 61.76 36.83
C SER A 8 8.19 61.44 35.93
N GLY A 9 7.76 60.16 35.94
CA GLY A 9 6.54 59.59 35.33
C GLY A 9 6.90 58.31 34.56
N ARG A 10 6.85 57.07 35.09
CA ARG A 10 5.83 56.28 35.80
C ARG A 10 4.53 56.02 35.03
N ASP A 11 4.38 54.72 34.74
CA ASP A 11 3.18 53.88 34.80
C ASP A 11 2.30 53.78 33.54
N GLY A 12 2.43 52.62 32.89
CA GLY A 12 1.61 52.16 31.77
C GLY A 12 1.84 50.67 31.49
N ALA A 13 1.77 49.83 32.53
CA ALA A 13 1.80 48.37 32.38
C ALA A 13 0.44 47.90 31.84
N SER A 14 0.39 47.58 30.56
CA SER A 14 -0.76 46.92 29.94
C SER A 14 -0.78 45.44 30.31
N SER A 15 -1.84 45.05 30.99
CA SER A 15 -2.17 43.69 31.40
C SER A 15 -2.46 42.80 30.19
N ALA A 16 -1.54 41.89 29.87
CA ALA A 16 -1.80 40.77 28.97
C ALA A 16 -2.33 39.57 29.76
N THR A 17 -3.62 39.29 29.57
CA THR A 17 -4.34 38.15 30.12
C THR A 17 -3.87 36.86 29.45
N ALA A 18 -3.20 35.99 30.21
CA ALA A 18 -2.89 34.62 29.81
C ALA A 18 -4.11 33.70 30.02
N PRO A 19 -4.43 32.77 29.10
CA PRO A 19 -5.44 31.76 29.36
C PRO A 19 -4.89 30.65 30.28
N ARG A 20 -5.64 30.43 31.36
CA ARG A 20 -5.61 29.30 32.31
C ARG A 20 -5.74 27.99 31.49
N GLY A 21 -4.94 26.94 31.66
CA GLY A 21 -4.37 26.40 32.89
C GLY A 21 -5.36 25.44 33.55
N CYS A 22 -5.70 24.32 32.88
CA CYS A 22 -6.50 23.24 33.48
C CYS A 22 -5.54 22.11 33.90
N ALA A 23 -5.07 22.21 35.14
CA ALA A 23 -4.42 21.12 35.86
C ALA A 23 -5.52 20.26 36.51
N ALA A 24 -5.62 18.99 36.13
CA ALA A 24 -6.36 17.99 36.89
C ALA A 24 -5.35 17.19 37.73
N SER A 25 -5.51 17.33 39.04
CA SER A 25 -4.71 16.73 40.07
C SER A 25 -4.92 15.22 40.18
N TRP A 26 -3.80 14.49 40.30
CA TRP A 26 -3.52 13.51 41.34
C TRP A 26 -4.71 12.85 42.03
N ASN A 27 -4.84 11.53 41.84
CA ASN A 27 -5.20 10.68 42.97
C ASN A 27 -4.25 9.48 43.07
N ARG A 28 -3.73 9.37 44.29
CA ARG A 28 -2.72 8.45 44.80
C ARG A 28 -3.49 7.38 45.57
N THR A 29 -3.37 6.13 45.19
CA THR A 29 -3.68 5.02 46.11
C THR A 29 -2.52 4.04 46.09
N LEU A 30 -1.81 4.00 47.21
CA LEU A 30 -0.83 2.98 47.56
C LEU A 30 -1.59 1.88 48.34
N GLU A 31 -1.41 0.62 47.94
CA GLU A 31 -1.44 -0.57 48.80
C GLU A 31 -0.68 -1.66 48.02
N ALA A 32 0.60 -1.90 48.31
CA ALA A 32 1.11 -2.80 49.35
C ALA A 32 0.64 -4.26 49.16
N GLY A 33 1.51 -5.09 48.58
CA GLY A 33 1.30 -6.54 48.45
C GLY A 33 2.59 -7.28 48.07
N ARG A 34 3.49 -7.41 49.05
CA ARG A 34 4.65 -8.32 49.01
C ARG A 34 4.18 -9.78 48.95
N SER A 35 4.74 -10.59 48.05
CA SER A 35 5.29 -11.93 48.38
C SER A 35 5.93 -12.62 47.16
N LYS A 36 7.27 -12.75 47.19
CA LYS A 36 7.99 -13.97 46.77
C LYS A 36 8.29 -14.73 48.07
N PRO A 37 8.24 -16.07 48.15
CA PRO A 37 9.33 -16.89 47.58
C PRO A 37 8.89 -18.28 47.09
N GLY A 38 9.81 -19.02 46.45
CA GLY A 38 9.67 -20.47 46.31
C GLY A 38 10.33 -21.05 45.08
N ALA A 39 11.66 -21.23 45.12
CA ALA A 39 12.34 -22.18 44.27
C ALA A 39 12.00 -23.60 44.75
N ARG A 40 11.51 -24.48 43.87
CA ARG A 40 11.74 -25.93 43.96
C ARG A 40 11.92 -26.52 42.56
N ASN A 41 12.94 -27.36 42.52
CA ASN A 41 13.55 -28.01 41.38
C ASN A 41 12.98 -29.43 41.24
N LEU A 42 13.28 -30.10 40.13
CA LEU A 42 13.17 -31.54 39.85
C LEU A 42 11.84 -32.07 39.28
N GLY A 43 11.95 -32.60 38.07
CA GLY A 43 10.90 -33.38 37.41
C GLY A 43 11.20 -33.61 35.93
N ALA A 44 12.36 -34.18 35.60
CA ALA A 44 12.64 -34.71 34.28
C ALA A 44 11.72 -35.93 34.03
N GLY A 45 10.53 -35.67 33.50
CA GLY A 45 9.60 -36.67 33.01
C GLY A 45 10.01 -37.10 31.61
N HIS A 46 10.64 -38.27 31.54
CA HIS A 46 10.85 -39.05 30.32
C HIS A 46 9.46 -39.39 29.75
N LEU A 47 9.09 -38.82 28.60
CA LEU A 47 7.96 -39.27 27.81
C LEU A 47 8.49 -39.79 26.48
N GLU A 48 8.24 -41.08 26.28
CA GLU A 48 8.65 -41.90 25.15
C GLU A 48 8.29 -41.30 23.78
N PRO A 49 9.08 -41.61 22.73
CA PRO A 49 8.74 -41.26 21.36
C PRO A 49 7.55 -42.10 20.88
N ALA A 50 6.41 -41.45 20.65
CA ALA A 50 5.27 -42.08 19.99
C ALA A 50 5.69 -42.63 18.61
N ALA A 51 5.51 -43.94 18.46
CA ALA A 51 5.86 -44.73 17.29
C ALA A 51 5.32 -44.13 15.98
N ARG A 52 6.23 -44.00 15.01
CA ARG A 52 5.97 -43.68 13.61
C ARG A 52 4.99 -44.70 13.03
N ARG A 53 3.74 -44.32 12.80
CA ARG A 53 2.84 -45.09 11.95
C ARG A 53 3.22 -44.80 10.50
N GLY A 54 3.85 -45.78 9.86
CA GLY A 54 4.11 -45.74 8.43
C GLY A 54 2.81 -45.68 7.65
N HIS A 55 2.66 -44.66 6.82
CA HIS A 55 1.62 -44.64 5.80
C HIS A 55 2.03 -45.56 4.64
N PRO A 56 1.16 -46.46 4.15
CA PRO A 56 1.46 -47.24 2.97
C PRO A 56 1.60 -46.30 1.74
N PRO A 57 2.50 -46.60 0.79
CA PRO A 57 2.66 -45.79 -0.40
C PRO A 57 1.39 -45.85 -1.26
N LEU A 58 0.83 -44.68 -1.55
CA LEU A 58 -0.25 -44.50 -2.53
C LEU A 58 0.30 -44.84 -3.92
N VAL A 59 0.00 -46.05 -4.39
CA VAL A 59 0.21 -46.49 -5.76
C VAL A 59 -0.68 -45.64 -6.67
N ARG A 60 -0.06 -44.79 -7.48
CA ARG A 60 -0.75 -44.01 -8.53
C ARG A 60 -1.15 -44.94 -9.67
N PRO A 61 -2.44 -45.11 -10.01
CA PRO A 61 -2.80 -45.76 -11.25
C PRO A 61 -2.43 -44.81 -12.41
N ARG A 62 -1.42 -45.22 -13.19
CA ARG A 62 -1.12 -44.63 -14.51
C ARG A 62 -2.27 -44.93 -15.45
N LEU A 63 -3.22 -44.01 -15.58
CA LEU A 63 -4.22 -44.07 -16.64
C LEU A 63 -3.57 -43.54 -17.93
N LEU A 64 -3.00 -44.45 -18.71
CA LEU A 64 -2.60 -44.20 -20.10
C LEU A 64 -3.87 -44.10 -20.95
N LEU A 65 -4.39 -42.88 -21.11
CA LEU A 65 -5.39 -42.57 -22.14
C LEU A 65 -4.65 -42.20 -23.41
N ALA A 66 -4.43 -43.21 -24.26
CA ALA A 66 -4.13 -43.01 -25.67
C ALA A 66 -5.37 -42.41 -26.33
N PHE A 67 -5.30 -41.14 -26.75
CA PHE A 67 -6.29 -40.55 -27.64
C PHE A 67 -5.72 -40.54 -29.07
N PRO A 68 -6.44 -41.14 -30.04
CA PRO A 68 -5.93 -41.37 -31.37
C PRO A 68 -5.76 -40.08 -32.17
N LEU A 69 -4.64 -40.04 -32.88
CA LEU A 69 -4.29 -39.12 -33.96
C LEU A 69 -5.31 -39.28 -35.10
N THR A 70 -6.35 -38.45 -35.14
CA THR A 70 -7.22 -38.34 -36.32
C THR A 70 -6.67 -37.28 -37.26
N LEU A 71 -6.02 -37.74 -38.33
CA LEU A 71 -5.82 -36.96 -39.55
C LEU A 71 -7.18 -36.52 -40.09
N PHE A 72 -7.41 -35.21 -40.17
CA PHE A 72 -8.39 -34.69 -41.12
C PHE A 72 -7.67 -34.26 -42.38
N ALA A 73 -8.07 -34.95 -43.46
CA ALA A 73 -7.59 -34.76 -44.81
C ALA A 73 -7.88 -33.35 -45.31
N ALA A 74 -6.92 -32.84 -46.08
CA ALA A 74 -7.02 -31.67 -46.90
C ALA A 74 -8.20 -31.76 -47.87
N CYS A 75 -9.01 -30.71 -47.93
CA CYS A 75 -9.70 -30.33 -49.16
C CYS A 75 -9.10 -29.01 -49.62
N THR A 76 -8.27 -29.12 -50.65
CA THR A 76 -7.92 -28.07 -51.58
C THR A 76 -9.18 -27.58 -52.28
N ASP A 77 -9.44 -26.28 -52.28
CA ASP A 77 -10.20 -25.66 -53.35
C ASP A 77 -9.46 -24.41 -53.83
N ALA A 78 -9.16 -24.43 -55.12
CA ALA A 78 -8.43 -23.43 -55.85
C ALA A 78 -9.45 -22.43 -56.40
N GLY A 79 -9.22 -21.13 -56.17
CA GLY A 79 -10.12 -20.11 -56.68
C GLY A 79 -9.60 -18.70 -56.48
N ALA A 80 -8.48 -18.36 -57.12
CA ALA A 80 -8.13 -16.97 -57.37
C ALA A 80 -8.95 -16.45 -58.56
N PRO A 81 -9.50 -15.23 -58.45
CA PRO A 81 -9.32 -14.29 -59.56
C PRO A 81 -8.73 -12.95 -59.07
N GLU A 82 -7.75 -12.50 -59.84
CA GLU A 82 -7.00 -11.26 -59.69
C GLU A 82 -7.76 -10.07 -60.36
N PRO A 83 -7.23 -8.84 -60.40
CA PRO A 83 -7.84 -7.65 -59.80
C PRO A 83 -8.52 -6.73 -60.82
N THR A 84 -9.69 -6.19 -60.49
CA THR A 84 -10.32 -5.11 -61.27
C THR A 84 -9.80 -3.74 -60.84
N ARG A 85 -9.04 -3.12 -61.74
CA ARG A 85 -8.78 -1.69 -61.80
C ARG A 85 -10.11 -0.92 -61.89
N GLY A 86 -10.36 -0.01 -60.95
CA GLY A 86 -11.29 1.12 -61.08
C GLY A 86 -10.55 2.36 -60.59
N THR A 87 -9.98 3.12 -61.51
CA THR A 87 -10.48 4.44 -61.95
C THR A 87 -10.47 5.47 -60.83
N SER A 88 -9.39 6.25 -60.87
CA SER A 88 -9.20 7.53 -60.20
C SER A 88 -10.34 8.52 -60.52
N GLU A 89 -10.97 9.04 -59.48
CA GLU A 89 -11.86 10.21 -59.53
C GLU A 89 -11.10 11.44 -58.96
N PRO A 90 -11.17 12.62 -59.62
CA PRO A 90 -10.31 13.75 -59.27
C PRO A 90 -10.81 14.50 -58.03
N ALA A 91 -9.85 14.92 -57.21
CA ALA A 91 -10.06 15.72 -56.02
C ALA A 91 -10.63 17.12 -56.35
N PRO A 92 -11.66 17.62 -55.63
CA PRO A 92 -11.97 19.02 -55.64
C PRO A 92 -11.09 19.79 -54.65
N ALA A 93 -10.43 20.80 -55.21
CA ALA A 93 -10.00 22.09 -54.65
C ALA A 93 -9.72 22.18 -53.13
N ALA A 94 -8.44 22.42 -52.84
CA ALA A 94 -7.91 22.89 -51.57
C ALA A 94 -8.66 24.10 -51.03
N SER A 95 -9.27 23.94 -49.85
CA SER A 95 -9.60 25.05 -48.96
C SER A 95 -8.43 25.20 -48.00
N ALA A 96 -7.82 26.38 -47.97
CA ALA A 96 -6.70 26.72 -47.10
C ALA A 96 -7.12 26.50 -45.63
N VAL A 97 -6.56 25.47 -45.00
CA VAL A 97 -6.68 25.23 -43.56
C VAL A 97 -5.63 26.10 -42.89
N GLU A 98 -6.09 27.08 -42.13
CA GLU A 98 -5.26 27.94 -41.29
C GLU A 98 -4.40 27.06 -40.35
N PRO A 99 -3.08 27.32 -40.21
CA PRO A 99 -2.23 26.50 -39.36
C PRO A 99 -2.76 26.52 -37.93
N PRO A 100 -2.86 25.35 -37.24
CA PRO A 100 -3.36 25.32 -35.88
C PRO A 100 -2.47 26.17 -34.99
N ALA A 101 -3.09 27.08 -34.24
CA ALA A 101 -2.43 27.86 -33.21
C ALA A 101 -1.61 26.93 -32.29
N PRO A 102 -0.41 27.34 -31.82
CA PRO A 102 0.39 26.52 -30.93
C PRO A 102 -0.43 26.18 -29.66
N PRO A 103 -0.30 24.96 -29.11
CA PRO A 103 -1.01 24.59 -27.89
C PRO A 103 -0.61 25.57 -26.78
N SER A 104 -1.61 26.28 -26.28
CA SER A 104 -1.48 27.19 -25.15
C SER A 104 -0.89 26.43 -23.96
N SER A 105 0.31 26.84 -23.53
CA SER A 105 1.03 26.34 -22.37
C SER A 105 0.36 26.74 -21.05
N ALA A 106 -0.91 26.37 -20.87
CA ALA A 106 -1.52 26.41 -19.54
C ALA A 106 -0.85 25.31 -18.69
N PRO A 107 -0.30 25.63 -17.51
CA PRO A 107 0.22 24.60 -16.63
C PRO A 107 -0.94 23.66 -16.24
N SER A 108 -0.78 22.37 -16.52
CA SER A 108 -1.74 21.35 -16.10
C SER A 108 -1.99 21.47 -14.59
N PRO A 109 -3.25 21.43 -14.12
CA PRO A 109 -3.52 21.55 -12.69
C PRO A 109 -2.82 20.40 -11.95
N THR A 110 -1.98 20.75 -10.98
CA THR A 110 -1.36 19.76 -10.10
C THR A 110 -2.45 18.99 -9.36
N PRO A 111 -2.43 17.63 -9.36
CA PRO A 111 -3.45 16.85 -8.69
C PRO A 111 -3.45 17.16 -7.19
N ARG A 112 -4.62 17.49 -6.64
CA ARG A 112 -4.79 17.76 -5.21
C ARG A 112 -4.88 16.43 -4.46
N LEU A 113 -3.87 16.12 -3.67
CA LEU A 113 -3.85 14.94 -2.81
C LEU A 113 -4.86 15.02 -1.67
N PRO A 114 -5.44 13.88 -1.23
CA PRO A 114 -6.30 13.82 -0.04
C PRO A 114 -5.54 14.26 1.22
N ALA A 115 -6.27 14.81 2.19
CA ALA A 115 -5.70 15.18 3.48
C ALA A 115 -5.09 13.95 4.18
N GLY A 116 -3.87 14.11 4.68
CA GLY A 116 -3.10 13.04 5.28
C GLY A 116 -1.71 13.52 5.67
N ILE A 117 -0.82 12.57 5.90
CA ILE A 117 0.51 12.76 6.47
C ILE A 117 1.56 12.49 5.41
N ASP A 118 2.54 13.37 5.27
CA ASP A 118 3.67 13.08 4.38
C ASP A 118 4.74 12.29 5.13
N ALA A 119 5.30 11.28 4.46
CA ALA A 119 6.33 10.42 5.03
C ALA A 119 7.36 10.01 3.98
N GLU A 120 8.63 9.98 4.38
CA GLU A 120 9.74 9.51 3.54
C GLU A 120 9.81 7.99 3.60
N VAL A 121 9.82 7.32 2.44
CA VAL A 121 9.94 5.86 2.38
C VAL A 121 11.40 5.45 2.57
N LEU A 122 11.70 4.77 3.67
CA LEU A 122 13.05 4.30 3.98
C LEU A 122 13.33 2.92 3.39
N ARG A 123 12.30 2.05 3.41
CA ARG A 123 12.44 0.66 2.99
C ARG A 123 11.09 0.06 2.64
N VAL A 124 11.05 -0.70 1.55
CA VAL A 124 9.94 -1.61 1.24
C VAL A 124 10.20 -2.95 1.91
N THR A 125 9.26 -3.37 2.76
CA THR A 125 9.35 -4.65 3.50
C THR A 125 8.89 -5.80 2.60
N ASP A 126 7.71 -5.64 2.00
CA ASP A 126 7.06 -6.56 1.07
C ASP A 126 6.08 -5.78 0.17
N GLY A 127 5.19 -6.48 -0.53
CA GLY A 127 4.28 -5.90 -1.51
C GLY A 127 3.21 -4.98 -0.93
N ASP A 128 2.94 -5.01 0.38
CA ASP A 128 1.90 -4.20 1.02
C ASP A 128 2.31 -3.53 2.34
N THR A 129 3.58 -3.68 2.72
CA THR A 129 4.17 -3.09 3.92
C THR A 129 5.44 -2.31 3.62
N ILE A 130 5.48 -1.05 4.07
CA ILE A 130 6.64 -0.16 3.97
C ILE A 130 7.08 0.34 5.35
N ARG A 131 8.34 0.79 5.44
CA ARG A 131 8.88 1.52 6.57
C ARG A 131 9.13 2.96 6.17
N VAL A 132 8.61 3.88 6.97
CA VAL A 132 8.64 5.31 6.66
C VAL A 132 9.16 6.12 7.84
N ARG A 133 9.71 7.29 7.54
CA ARG A 133 9.97 8.34 8.51
C ARG A 133 8.89 9.40 8.37
N LEU A 134 8.15 9.65 9.45
CA LEU A 134 7.19 10.74 9.49
C LEU A 134 7.92 12.07 9.65
N ARG A 135 7.37 13.15 9.08
CA ARG A 135 7.84 14.50 9.40
C ARG A 135 7.46 14.84 10.85
N PRO A 136 8.26 15.64 11.59
CA PRO A 136 7.98 15.96 12.99
C PRO A 136 6.56 16.52 13.25
N ALA A 137 6.10 17.47 12.42
CA ALA A 137 4.76 18.04 12.55
C ALA A 137 3.64 16.98 12.43
N ASP A 138 3.84 15.98 11.57
CA ASP A 138 2.88 14.93 11.30
C ASP A 138 2.98 13.77 12.32
N ALA A 139 4.17 13.51 12.87
CA ALA A 139 4.41 12.53 13.93
C ALA A 139 3.56 12.84 15.18
N ARG A 140 3.51 14.13 15.56
CA ARG A 140 2.66 14.60 16.66
C ARG A 140 1.17 14.33 16.43
N ALA A 141 0.70 14.44 15.18
CA ALA A 141 -0.71 14.19 14.84
C ALA A 141 -1.12 12.72 15.07
N LEU A 142 -0.18 11.77 14.90
CA LEU A 142 -0.38 10.35 15.19
C LEU A 142 0.03 9.94 16.61
N GLY A 143 0.38 10.89 17.48
CA GLY A 143 0.86 10.61 18.83
C GLY A 143 2.17 9.83 18.87
N THR A 144 3.02 9.98 17.85
CA THR A 144 4.31 9.27 17.73
C THR A 144 5.46 10.21 18.03
N GLU A 145 6.56 9.66 18.53
CA GLU A 145 7.79 10.43 18.72
C GLU A 145 8.38 10.92 17.39
N ASP A 146 8.96 12.12 17.40
CA ASP A 146 9.62 12.70 16.23
C ASP A 146 10.78 11.81 15.76
N GLY A 147 10.85 11.58 14.45
CA GLY A 147 11.90 10.74 13.84
C GLY A 147 11.69 9.23 14.04
N ARG A 148 10.59 8.80 14.68
CA ARG A 148 10.25 7.37 14.78
C ARG A 148 10.01 6.78 13.39
N VAL A 149 10.58 5.59 13.17
CA VAL A 149 10.31 4.79 11.96
C VAL A 149 9.01 4.02 12.15
N GLU A 150 8.00 4.35 11.35
CA GLU A 150 6.71 3.67 11.34
C GLU A 150 6.69 2.51 10.34
N ARG A 151 5.93 1.47 10.67
CA ARG A 151 5.56 0.40 9.73
C ARG A 151 4.16 0.70 9.23
N VAL A 152 4.01 0.83 7.92
CA VAL A 152 2.72 1.13 7.29
C VAL A 152 2.23 -0.10 6.55
N ARG A 153 0.98 -0.52 6.81
CA ARG A 153 0.28 -1.60 6.11
C ARG A 153 -0.80 -1.00 5.22
N TYR A 154 -0.77 -1.36 3.94
CA TYR A 154 -1.69 -0.81 2.95
C TYR A 154 -3.12 -1.31 3.20
N ILE A 155 -4.08 -0.40 3.31
CA ILE A 155 -5.49 -0.76 3.51
C ILE A 155 -6.06 -1.42 2.25
N GLY A 156 -6.97 -2.39 2.45
CA GLY A 156 -7.82 -2.91 1.37
C GLY A 156 -7.19 -3.97 0.48
N MET A 157 -5.93 -4.31 0.67
CA MET A 157 -5.20 -5.26 -0.18
C MET A 157 -4.25 -6.17 0.60
N ASN A 158 -3.93 -7.33 0.06
CA ASN A 158 -2.95 -8.27 0.59
C ASN A 158 -2.10 -8.84 -0.54
N THR A 159 -0.78 -8.78 -0.40
CA THR A 159 0.16 -9.41 -1.34
C THR A 159 0.58 -10.80 -0.86
N PRO A 160 1.07 -11.69 -1.74
CA PRO A 160 1.68 -12.93 -1.29
C PRO A 160 2.91 -12.64 -0.44
N GLU A 161 3.02 -13.36 0.67
CA GLU A 161 4.02 -13.05 1.68
C GLU A 161 5.39 -13.64 1.36
N THR A 162 6.45 -12.88 1.63
CA THR A 162 7.83 -13.35 1.41
C THR A 162 8.40 -13.99 2.67
N ARG A 163 9.02 -13.20 3.55
CA ARG A 163 9.85 -13.71 4.66
C ARG A 163 9.09 -14.01 5.95
N HIS A 164 7.88 -13.49 6.09
CA HIS A 164 7.11 -13.54 7.33
C HIS A 164 5.95 -14.54 7.29
N SER A 165 5.83 -15.32 6.22
CA SER A 165 4.85 -16.39 6.14
C SER A 165 5.31 -17.59 6.99
N PRO A 166 4.46 -18.13 7.88
CA PRO A 166 4.77 -19.37 8.61
C PRO A 166 4.88 -20.58 7.68
N ARG A 167 4.45 -20.46 6.42
CA ARG A 167 4.55 -21.49 5.38
C ARG A 167 5.73 -21.27 4.43
N GLY A 168 6.59 -20.28 4.70
CA GLY A 168 7.67 -19.86 3.81
C GLY A 168 7.20 -18.93 2.68
N PRO A 169 8.12 -18.43 1.84
CA PRO A 169 7.81 -17.50 0.76
C PRO A 169 6.72 -18.03 -0.17
N GLU A 170 5.69 -17.22 -0.35
CA GLU A 170 4.57 -17.52 -1.24
C GLU A 170 4.97 -17.20 -2.69
N PRO A 171 4.47 -18.00 -3.66
CA PRO A 171 4.66 -17.70 -5.07
C PRO A 171 4.26 -16.26 -5.37
N PHE A 172 5.08 -15.58 -6.18
CA PHE A 172 4.87 -14.20 -6.63
C PHE A 172 5.09 -13.10 -5.56
N GLY A 173 5.45 -13.44 -4.32
CA GLY A 173 5.69 -12.45 -3.26
C GLY A 173 6.87 -11.51 -3.55
N GLU A 174 7.94 -12.02 -4.16
CA GLU A 174 9.08 -11.18 -4.57
C GLU A 174 8.70 -10.22 -5.71
N ALA A 175 7.89 -10.67 -6.67
CA ALA A 175 7.40 -9.85 -7.76
C ALA A 175 6.52 -8.70 -7.25
N ALA A 176 5.62 -8.98 -6.28
CA ALA A 176 4.80 -7.97 -5.63
C ALA A 176 5.65 -6.98 -4.82
N THR A 177 6.66 -7.46 -4.10
CA THR A 177 7.60 -6.61 -3.36
C THR A 177 8.35 -5.66 -4.29
N GLU A 178 8.84 -6.17 -5.43
CA GLU A 178 9.55 -5.35 -6.41
C GLU A 178 8.61 -4.37 -7.12
N ALA A 179 7.36 -4.76 -7.40
CA ALA A 179 6.36 -3.85 -7.94
C ALA A 179 6.11 -2.66 -7.00
N ASN A 180 5.90 -2.92 -5.70
CA ASN A 180 5.76 -1.85 -4.71
C ASN A 180 7.04 -1.00 -4.65
N ARG A 181 8.22 -1.64 -4.61
CA ARG A 181 9.52 -0.94 -4.60
C ARG A 181 9.69 0.02 -5.77
N ARG A 182 9.34 -0.40 -7.00
CA ARG A 182 9.42 0.49 -8.18
C ARG A 182 8.54 1.73 -8.06
N LEU A 183 7.43 1.64 -7.32
CA LEU A 183 6.51 2.76 -7.13
C LEU A 183 6.98 3.74 -6.05
N VAL A 184 7.43 3.21 -4.90
CA VAL A 184 7.55 4.02 -3.67
C VAL A 184 8.97 4.19 -3.13
N LYS A 185 9.95 3.46 -3.66
CA LYS A 185 11.33 3.54 -3.16
C LYS A 185 11.87 4.96 -3.37
N ASP A 186 12.52 5.50 -2.33
CA ASP A 186 13.15 6.83 -2.33
C ASP A 186 12.16 7.99 -2.58
N GLN A 187 10.85 7.72 -2.45
CA GLN A 187 9.79 8.71 -2.61
C GLN A 187 9.30 9.25 -1.26
N THR A 188 8.77 10.47 -1.27
CA THR A 188 7.88 10.96 -0.22
C THR A 188 6.45 10.62 -0.59
N VAL A 189 5.75 9.91 0.29
CA VAL A 189 4.37 9.46 0.08
C VAL A 189 3.41 10.23 0.99
N ARG A 190 2.18 10.40 0.51
CA ARG A 190 1.04 10.84 1.31
C ARG A 190 0.33 9.62 1.87
N LEU A 191 0.32 9.50 3.19
CA LEU A 191 -0.39 8.48 3.95
C LEU A 191 -1.73 9.05 4.41
N VAL A 192 -2.82 8.39 4.05
CA VAL A 192 -4.16 8.71 4.56
C VAL A 192 -4.57 7.61 5.52
N PRO A 193 -4.51 7.83 6.84
CA PRO A 193 -4.89 6.82 7.82
C PRO A 193 -6.32 6.32 7.62
N GLY A 194 -6.55 5.08 8.06
CA GLY A 194 -7.88 4.51 8.18
C GLY A 194 -8.69 5.15 9.33
N VAL A 195 -9.95 4.74 9.45
CA VAL A 195 -10.77 4.97 10.65
C VAL A 195 -10.12 4.28 11.84
N ASP A 196 -9.74 3.02 11.68
CA ASP A 196 -8.81 2.37 12.59
C ASP A 196 -7.39 2.67 12.11
N GLU A 197 -6.67 3.46 12.89
CA GLU A 197 -5.32 3.91 12.52
C GLU A 197 -4.29 2.80 12.61
N ARG A 198 -4.46 1.82 13.51
CA ARG A 198 -3.47 0.77 13.75
C ARG A 198 -4.07 -0.62 13.81
N ASP A 199 -3.32 -1.60 13.33
CA ASP A 199 -3.67 -3.00 13.50
C ASP A 199 -3.17 -3.58 14.84
N ARG A 200 -3.54 -4.84 15.10
CA ARG A 200 -3.13 -5.58 16.31
C ARG A 200 -1.61 -5.75 16.48
N TYR A 201 -0.83 -5.51 15.42
CA TYR A 201 0.63 -5.58 15.44
C TYR A 201 1.28 -4.19 15.57
N GLY A 202 0.46 -3.15 15.77
CA GLY A 202 0.88 -1.77 15.91
C GLY A 202 1.31 -1.10 14.60
N ARG A 203 1.05 -1.70 13.43
CA ARG A 203 1.33 -1.07 12.13
C ARG A 203 0.31 0.03 11.87
N LEU A 204 0.75 1.15 11.32
CA LEU A 204 -0.14 2.19 10.81
C LEU A 204 -0.89 1.65 9.58
N LEU A 205 -2.21 1.73 9.58
CA LEU A 205 -3.07 1.37 8.47
C LEU A 205 -3.32 2.62 7.62
N ALA A 206 -2.90 2.60 6.35
CA ALA A 206 -3.06 3.76 5.49
C ALA A 206 -3.35 3.40 4.02
N ASP A 207 -4.05 4.32 3.35
CA ASP A 207 -4.04 4.44 1.89
C ASP A 207 -2.84 5.28 1.47
N VAL A 208 -2.07 4.80 0.49
CA VAL A 208 -0.78 5.38 0.11
C VAL A 208 -0.86 6.04 -1.25
N TYR A 209 -0.48 7.32 -1.31
CA TYR A 209 -0.49 8.14 -2.52
C TYR A 209 0.90 8.67 -2.84
N LEU A 210 1.26 8.67 -4.12
CA LEU A 210 2.45 9.36 -4.64
C LEU A 210 2.18 10.86 -4.84
N PRO A 211 3.21 11.71 -4.96
CA PRO A 211 3.06 13.15 -5.19
C PRO A 211 2.27 13.51 -6.45
N ASP A 212 2.27 12.63 -7.46
CA ASP A 212 1.55 12.78 -8.72
C ASP A 212 0.06 12.36 -8.64
N GLY A 213 -0.43 11.98 -7.45
CA GLY A 213 -1.81 11.53 -7.26
C GLY A 213 -2.04 10.04 -7.47
N THR A 214 -1.01 9.27 -7.85
CA THR A 214 -1.14 7.81 -8.00
C THR A 214 -1.51 7.17 -6.68
N PHE A 215 -2.65 6.47 -6.65
CA PHE A 215 -3.07 5.66 -5.51
C PHE A 215 -2.40 4.29 -5.59
N VAL A 216 -1.34 4.09 -4.80
CA VAL A 216 -0.45 2.92 -4.87
C VAL A 216 -1.22 1.62 -4.61
N ASN A 217 -2.14 1.61 -3.65
CA ASN A 217 -2.90 0.40 -3.33
C ASN A 217 -3.73 -0.07 -4.54
N ALA A 218 -4.41 0.87 -5.21
CA ALA A 218 -5.17 0.56 -6.43
C ALA A 218 -4.25 0.09 -7.55
N LYS A 219 -3.09 0.75 -7.74
CA LYS A 219 -2.14 0.38 -8.80
C LYS A 219 -1.64 -1.05 -8.66
N LEU A 220 -1.30 -1.47 -7.44
CA LEU A 220 -0.84 -2.84 -7.18
C LEU A 220 -1.95 -3.90 -7.40
N VAL A 221 -3.21 -3.57 -7.10
CA VAL A 221 -4.34 -4.46 -7.39
C VAL A 221 -4.63 -4.53 -8.89
N GLU A 222 -4.64 -3.39 -9.58
CA GLU A 222 -4.87 -3.26 -11.02
C GLU A 222 -3.84 -4.05 -11.85
N ASP A 223 -2.57 -4.01 -11.44
CA ASP A 223 -1.49 -4.74 -12.11
C ASP A 223 -1.43 -6.21 -11.69
N GLY A 224 -2.33 -6.65 -10.80
CA GLY A 224 -2.45 -8.03 -10.36
C GLY A 224 -1.34 -8.47 -9.39
N PHE A 225 -0.73 -7.56 -8.63
CA PHE A 225 0.26 -7.89 -7.60
C PHE A 225 -0.35 -8.15 -6.22
N ALA A 226 -1.60 -7.75 -6.00
CA ALA A 226 -2.30 -7.89 -4.74
C ALA A 226 -3.73 -8.42 -4.91
N ARG A 227 -4.20 -9.15 -3.90
CA ARG A 227 -5.62 -9.55 -3.74
C ARG A 227 -6.35 -8.53 -2.87
N VAL A 228 -7.64 -8.37 -3.07
CA VAL A 228 -8.44 -7.47 -2.24
C VAL A 228 -8.72 -8.10 -0.87
N MET A 229 -8.54 -7.33 0.19
CA MET A 229 -8.86 -7.73 1.56
C MET A 229 -9.64 -6.60 2.24
N THR A 230 -10.95 -6.79 2.40
CA THR A 230 -11.82 -5.80 3.04
C THR A 230 -11.93 -6.08 4.54
N VAL A 231 -11.49 -5.13 5.37
CA VAL A 231 -11.58 -5.22 6.84
C VAL A 231 -12.27 -3.95 7.36
N PRO A 232 -13.52 -4.04 7.87
CA PRO A 232 -14.18 -2.92 8.52
C PRO A 232 -13.43 -2.44 9.77
N PRO A 233 -13.47 -1.13 10.11
CA PRO A 233 -14.19 -0.03 9.42
C PRO A 233 -13.45 0.56 8.21
N ASN A 234 -12.23 0.08 7.90
CA ASN A 234 -11.37 0.63 6.85
C ASN A 234 -11.77 0.16 5.43
N VAL A 235 -12.92 0.64 4.94
CA VAL A 235 -13.53 0.17 3.67
C VAL A 235 -13.70 1.24 2.59
N ARG A 236 -13.09 2.43 2.76
CA ARG A 236 -13.22 3.61 1.88
C ARG A 236 -13.10 3.30 0.38
N HIS A 237 -12.21 2.39 -0.01
CA HIS A 237 -11.94 2.06 -1.42
C HIS A 237 -12.33 0.62 -1.80
N ALA A 238 -13.11 -0.07 -0.97
CA ALA A 238 -13.39 -1.51 -1.15
C ALA A 238 -13.98 -1.82 -2.53
N ASP A 239 -14.96 -1.06 -3.01
CA ASP A 239 -15.62 -1.32 -4.29
C ASP A 239 -14.71 -1.04 -5.48
N ARG A 240 -13.92 0.05 -5.42
CA ARG A 240 -12.91 0.37 -6.43
C ARG A 240 -11.87 -0.75 -6.53
N LEU A 241 -11.33 -1.20 -5.41
CA LEU A 241 -10.32 -2.26 -5.40
C LEU A 241 -10.89 -3.59 -5.92
N ARG A 242 -12.14 -3.94 -5.57
CA ARG A 242 -12.82 -5.12 -6.11
C ARG A 242 -13.01 -5.07 -7.61
N ALA A 243 -13.32 -3.89 -8.17
CA ALA A 243 -13.45 -3.72 -9.62
C ALA A 243 -12.10 -3.95 -10.33
N LEU A 244 -11.04 -3.31 -9.84
CA LEU A 244 -9.69 -3.47 -10.39
C LEU A 244 -9.18 -4.91 -10.29
N GLU A 245 -9.50 -5.62 -9.21
CA GLU A 245 -9.12 -7.03 -9.08
C GLU A 245 -9.82 -7.91 -10.13
N ARG A 246 -11.10 -7.65 -10.42
CA ARG A 246 -11.82 -8.39 -11.48
C ARG A 246 -11.18 -8.14 -12.85
N GLU A 247 -10.87 -6.88 -13.16
CA GLU A 247 -10.20 -6.53 -14.42
C GLU A 247 -8.82 -7.19 -14.52
N ALA A 248 -8.03 -7.19 -13.45
CA ALA A 248 -6.74 -7.86 -13.41
C ALA A 248 -6.86 -9.37 -13.63
N ARG A 249 -7.90 -10.00 -13.07
CA ARG A 249 -8.20 -11.43 -13.27
C ARG A 249 -8.58 -11.75 -14.70
N GLU A 250 -9.49 -10.98 -15.28
CA GLU A 250 -9.97 -11.16 -16.65
C GLU A 250 -8.84 -10.95 -17.66
N ALA A 251 -7.96 -9.98 -17.41
CA ALA A 251 -6.78 -9.70 -18.23
C ALA A 251 -5.57 -10.63 -17.95
N GLY A 252 -5.69 -11.57 -17.01
CA GLY A 252 -4.59 -12.49 -16.66
C GLY A 252 -3.32 -11.78 -16.18
N ARG A 253 -3.44 -10.65 -15.47
CA ARG A 253 -2.28 -9.87 -14.99
C ARG A 253 -1.70 -10.48 -13.73
N GLY A 254 -0.38 -10.41 -13.59
CA GLY A 254 0.34 -10.78 -12.37
C GLY A 254 -0.06 -12.15 -11.80
N LEU A 255 -0.60 -12.14 -10.58
CA LEU A 255 -1.11 -13.30 -9.84
C LEU A 255 -2.09 -14.18 -10.62
N TRP A 256 -2.77 -13.61 -11.62
CA TRP A 256 -3.84 -14.25 -12.36
C TRP A 256 -3.38 -14.89 -13.68
N GLY A 257 -2.19 -14.51 -14.18
CA GLY A 257 -1.57 -15.08 -15.38
C GLY A 257 -0.46 -16.08 -15.09
N ALA A 258 0.05 -16.12 -13.85
CA ALA A 258 1.02 -17.10 -13.41
C ALA A 258 0.37 -18.50 -13.39
N ARG A 259 0.66 -19.33 -14.39
CA ARG A 259 0.27 -20.74 -14.48
C ARG A 259 1.51 -21.62 -14.56
#